data_AF-A0A1J3IGT0-F1
#
_entry.id   AF-A0A1J3IGT0-F1
#
_cell.length_a   1.000
_cell.length_b   1.000
_cell.length_c   1.000
_cell.angle_alpha   90.00
_cell.angle_beta   90.00
_cell.angle_gamma   90.00
#
_symmetry.space_group_name_H-M   'P 1'
#
loop_
_entity.id
_entity.type
_entity.pdbx_description
1 polymer ?
#
loop_
_entity_poly.entity_id
_entity_poly.type
_entity_poly.pdbx_seq_one_letter_code
_entity_poly.pdbx_strand_id
1 'polypeptide(L)'
;GFSKENLLSTLYRGVLPKYRMLLDTASNGYFMGQDVDDGLLLVENIATSDGNYNEEYDRSDRGSSLNEEKLKKEIKSLNDKFDKMISGQQKHVHFVCEDDVVEEE
;
A
#
# COMPACT_ATOMS: atom_id res chain seq x y z
N GLY A 1 20.28 31.24 20.36
CA GLY A 1 20.26 30.46 19.11
C GLY A 1 19.62 29.11 19.38
N PHE A 2 19.25 28.36 18.34
CA PHE A 2 18.75 26.99 18.48
C PHE A 2 19.88 26.04 18.92
N SER A 3 19.56 25.00 19.71
CA SER A 3 20.53 23.95 20.03
C SER A 3 20.79 23.07 18.80
N LYS A 4 21.95 22.40 18.77
CA LYS A 4 22.27 21.43 17.72
C LYS A 4 21.22 20.31 17.65
N GLU A 5 20.73 19.80 18.79
CA GLU A 5 19.68 18.77 18.79
C GLU A 5 18.38 19.26 18.18
N ASN A 6 17.98 20.51 18.48
CA ASN A 6 16.78 21.09 17.89
C ASN A 6 16.95 21.31 16.38
N LEU A 7 18.15 21.69 15.92
CA LEU A 7 18.45 21.82 14.50
C LEU A 7 18.36 20.47 13.78
N LEU A 8 18.97 19.41 14.32
CA LEU A 8 18.89 18.05 13.77
C LEU A 8 17.45 17.52 13.75
N SER A 9 16.70 17.74 14.83
CA SER A 9 15.28 17.38 14.93
C SER A 9 14.42 18.09 13.88
N THR A 10 14.67 19.38 13.69
CA THR A 10 13.94 20.20 12.71
C THR A 10 14.29 19.77 11.28
N LEU A 11 15.59 19.57 11.00
CA LEU A 11 16.08 19.09 9.72
C LEU A 11 15.41 17.78 9.34
N TYR A 12 15.52 16.75 10.17
CA TYR A 12 14.98 15.41 9.88
C TYR A 12 13.47 15.40 9.64
N ARG A 13 12.70 16.27 10.33
CA ARG A 13 11.25 16.40 10.13
C ARG A 13 10.90 17.17 8.85
N GLY A 14 11.72 18.14 8.44
CA GLY A 14 11.45 19.00 7.28
C GLY A 14 12.10 18.55 5.98
N VAL A 15 13.10 17.68 6.03
CA VAL A 15 13.85 17.22 4.88
C VAL A 15 13.02 16.29 3.98
N LEU A 16 13.27 16.35 2.67
CA LEU A 16 12.61 15.48 1.68
C LEU A 16 12.77 13.99 2.03
N PRO A 17 11.77 13.14 1.74
CA PRO A 17 11.81 11.70 2.03
C PRO A 17 13.10 11.01 1.58
N LYS A 18 13.64 11.42 0.42
CA LYS A 18 14.88 10.88 -0.13
C LYS A 18 16.08 10.98 0.81
N TYR A 19 16.28 12.16 1.41
CA TYR A 19 17.41 12.38 2.30
C TYR A 19 17.12 11.85 3.70
N ARG A 20 15.85 11.82 4.13
CA ARG A 20 15.47 11.12 5.36
C ARG A 20 15.83 9.64 5.28
N MET A 21 15.52 8.99 4.15
CA MET A 21 15.88 7.59 3.91
C MET A 21 17.40 7.38 3.92
N LEU A 22 18.19 8.31 3.36
CA LEU A 22 19.66 8.24 3.43
C LEU A 22 20.17 8.38 4.87
N LEU A 23 19.60 9.30 5.66
CA LEU A 23 19.93 9.46 7.08
C LEU A 23 19.57 8.20 7.88
N ASP A 24 18.40 7.62 7.63
CA ASP A 24 17.97 6.38 8.26
C ASP A 24 18.90 5.22 7.85
N THR A 25 19.26 5.11 6.57
CA THR A 25 20.16 4.05 6.09
C THR A 25 21.54 4.17 6.74
N ALA A 26 22.11 5.38 6.78
CA ALA A 26 23.43 5.63 7.35
C ALA A 26 23.45 5.45 8.88
N SER A 27 22.31 5.60 9.55
CA SER A 27 22.16 5.47 11.01
C SER A 27 21.54 4.15 11.47
N ASN A 28 21.35 3.16 10.58
CA ASN A 28 20.61 1.93 10.86
C ASN A 28 19.19 2.16 11.41
N GLY A 29 18.52 3.20 10.93
CA GLY A 29 17.16 3.60 11.27
C GLY A 29 17.03 4.36 12.59
N TYR A 30 18.14 4.71 13.25
CA TYR A 30 18.15 5.31 14.59
C TYR A 30 18.78 6.71 14.62
N PHE A 31 18.53 7.52 13.59
CA PHE A 31 19.10 8.88 13.48
C PHE A 31 18.77 9.78 14.68
N MET A 32 17.52 9.77 15.16
CA MET A 32 17.06 10.64 16.26
C MET A 32 17.64 10.31 17.63
N GLY A 33 18.23 9.14 17.80
CA GLY A 33 18.88 8.74 19.04
C GLY A 33 20.40 8.65 18.93
N GLN A 34 20.99 9.10 17.83
CA GLN A 34 22.43 9.31 17.73
C GLN A 34 22.87 10.42 18.69
N ASP A 35 24.16 10.38 19.04
CA ASP A 35 24.79 11.56 19.62
C ASP A 35 24.74 12.74 18.64
N VAL A 36 24.75 13.95 19.19
CA VAL A 36 24.65 15.18 18.42
C VAL A 36 25.77 15.30 17.39
N ASP A 37 27.00 14.96 17.75
CA ASP A 37 28.14 15.11 16.86
C ASP A 37 28.13 14.03 15.76
N ASP A 38 27.72 12.80 16.08
CA ASP A 38 27.51 11.74 15.09
C ASP A 38 26.38 12.11 14.11
N GLY A 39 25.27 12.66 14.61
CA GLY A 39 24.17 13.13 13.77
C GLY A 39 24.57 14.26 12.82
N LEU A 40 25.41 15.19 13.28
CA LEU A 40 25.96 16.26 12.43
C LEU A 40 26.89 15.70 11.35
N LEU A 41 27.77 14.76 11.70
CA LEU A 41 28.68 14.12 10.76
C LEU A 41 27.92 13.37 9.66
N LEU A 42 26.85 12.66 10.01
CA LEU A 42 25.99 11.98 9.03
C LEU A 42 25.33 12.97 8.05
N VAL A 43 24.86 14.12 8.56
CA VAL A 43 24.27 15.18 7.73
C VAL A 43 25.31 15.77 6.78
N GLU A 44 26.51 16.07 7.28
CA GLU A 44 27.62 16.59 6.47
C GLU A 44 28.02 15.59 5.38
N ASN A 45 28.18 14.32 5.73
CA ASN A 45 28.50 13.25 4.78
C ASN A 45 27.45 13.15 3.68
N ILE A 46 26.16 13.19 4.00
CA ILE A 46 25.09 13.13 2.99
C ILE A 46 25.06 14.38 2.12
N ALA A 47 25.26 15.57 2.71
CA ALA A 47 25.28 16.83 1.98
C ALA A 47 26.48 16.96 1.03
N THR A 48 27.60 16.31 1.36
CA THR A 48 28.83 16.33 0.55
C THR A 48 28.92 15.14 -0.41
N SER A 49 28.22 14.04 -0.12
CA SER A 49 28.16 12.89 -1.02
C SER A 49 27.38 13.24 -2.29
N ASP A 50 27.88 12.78 -3.44
CA ASP A 50 27.15 12.81 -4.71
C ASP A 50 26.12 11.66 -4.75
N GLY A 51 25.26 11.65 -3.72
CA GLY A 51 24.40 10.52 -3.39
C GLY A 51 23.47 10.18 -4.55
N ASN A 52 23.66 9.00 -5.12
CA ASN A 52 22.79 8.45 -6.17
C ASN A 52 21.46 8.00 -5.54
N TYR A 53 20.59 8.96 -5.21
CA TYR A 53 19.20 8.65 -4.89
C TYR A 53 18.54 8.15 -6.16
N ASN A 54 18.35 6.83 -6.26
CA ASN A 54 17.58 6.29 -7.36
C ASN A 54 16.11 6.73 -7.17
N GLU A 55 15.64 7.61 -8.05
CA GLU A 55 14.24 8.09 -8.09
C GLU A 55 13.22 6.95 -8.18
N GLU A 56 13.67 5.73 -8.50
CA GLU A 56 12.86 4.51 -8.45
C GLU A 56 12.32 4.19 -7.04
N TYR A 57 12.99 4.60 -5.97
CA TYR A 57 12.50 4.38 -4.60
C TYR A 57 11.34 5.30 -4.20
N ASP A 58 11.13 6.42 -4.92
CA ASP A 58 9.95 7.30 -4.76
C ASP A 58 8.73 6.78 -5.54
N ARG A 59 8.89 5.73 -6.35
CA ARG A 59 7.78 5.18 -7.16
C ARG A 59 6.83 4.27 -6.36
N SER A 60 7.06 4.09 -5.07
CA SER A 60 6.26 3.17 -4.25
C SER A 60 5.12 3.83 -3.46
N ASP A 61 4.90 5.14 -3.55
CA ASP A 61 3.70 5.77 -2.97
C ASP A 61 3.11 6.75 -3.99
N ARG A 62 1.98 6.51 -4.64
CA ARG A 62 0.74 5.91 -4.17
C ARG A 62 0.14 5.13 -5.33
N GLY A 63 -0.48 3.98 -5.05
CA GLY A 63 -1.52 3.46 -5.92
C GLY A 63 -2.41 4.63 -6.31
N SER A 64 -2.30 5.06 -7.57
CA SER A 64 -3.04 6.19 -8.09
C SER A 64 -4.48 6.00 -7.65
N SER A 65 -5.13 7.02 -7.07
CA SER A 65 -6.54 6.92 -6.70
C SER A 65 -7.38 6.32 -7.85
N LEU A 66 -6.94 6.54 -9.10
CA LEU A 66 -7.44 5.88 -10.31
C LEU A 66 -7.31 4.34 -10.33
N ASN A 67 -6.20 3.77 -9.87
CA ASN A 67 -6.00 2.32 -9.76
C ASN A 67 -6.90 1.71 -8.68
N GLU A 68 -7.05 2.38 -7.52
CA GLU A 68 -7.97 1.93 -6.48
C GLU A 68 -9.43 2.00 -6.95
N GLU A 69 -9.83 3.10 -7.57
CA GLU A 69 -11.16 3.24 -8.19
C GLU A 69 -11.41 2.21 -9.29
N LYS A 70 -10.39 1.92 -10.11
CA LYS A 70 -10.46 0.92 -11.19
C LYS A 70 -10.67 -0.48 -10.61
N LEU A 71 -9.87 -0.87 -9.60
CA LEU A 71 -10.01 -2.16 -8.92
C LEU A 71 -11.40 -2.29 -8.28
N LYS A 72 -11.90 -1.23 -7.63
CA LYS A 72 -13.24 -1.22 -7.05
C LYS A 72 -14.35 -1.39 -8.09
N LYS A 73 -14.21 -0.76 -9.28
CA LYS A 73 -15.14 -0.93 -10.41
C LYS A 73 -15.10 -2.35 -10.98
N GLU A 74 -13.91 -2.95 -11.10
CA GLU A 74 -13.76 -4.32 -11.57
C GLU A 74 -14.40 -5.32 -10.61
N ILE A 75 -14.17 -5.19 -9.29
CA ILE A 75 -14.80 -6.02 -8.26
C ILE A 75 -16.33 -5.90 -8.32
N LYS A 76 -16.86 -4.67 -8.42
CA LYS A 76 -18.31 -4.45 -8.54
C LYS A 76 -18.89 -5.15 -9.78
N SER A 77 -18.21 -5.02 -10.92
CA SER A 77 -18.64 -5.64 -12.18
C SER A 77 -18.60 -7.17 -12.13
N LEU A 78 -17.65 -7.75 -11.39
CA LEU A 78 -17.56 -9.19 -11.15
C LEU A 78 -18.71 -9.67 -10.28
N ASN A 79 -19.03 -8.97 -9.20
CA ASN A 79 -20.18 -9.30 -8.33
C ASN A 79 -21.49 -9.23 -9.11
N ASP A 80 -21.71 -8.17 -9.90
CA ASP A 80 -22.93 -8.04 -10.72
C ASP A 80 -23.10 -9.21 -11.72
N LYS A 81 -21.99 -9.71 -12.28
CA LYS A 81 -22.00 -10.89 -13.16
C LYS A 81 -22.32 -12.18 -12.40
N PHE A 82 -21.77 -12.32 -11.20
CA PHE A 82 -22.02 -13.46 -10.32
C PHE A 82 -23.49 -13.53 -9.90
N ASP A 83 -24.08 -12.40 -9.48
CA ASP A 83 -25.48 -12.29 -9.11
C ASP A 83 -26.43 -12.61 -10.28
N LYS A 84 -26.09 -12.16 -11.49
CA LYS A 84 -26.82 -12.51 -12.72
C LYS A 84 -26.77 -14.01 -13.04
N MET A 85 -25.63 -14.66 -12.80
CA MET A 85 -25.48 -16.09 -13.00
C MET A 85 -26.30 -16.90 -11.99
N ILE A 86 -26.28 -16.50 -10.72
CA ILE A 86 -27.09 -17.13 -9.66
C ILE A 86 -28.58 -16.95 -9.94
N SER A 87 -29.02 -15.72 -10.25
CA SER A 87 -30.42 -15.44 -10.56
C SER A 87 -30.90 -16.10 -11.86
N GLY A 88 -30.03 -16.24 -12.86
CA GLY A 88 -30.33 -16.91 -14.14
C GLY A 88 -30.37 -18.44 -14.07
N GLN A 89 -29.83 -19.06 -13.02
CA GLN A 89 -29.91 -20.50 -12.77
C GLN A 89 -31.16 -20.93 -11.98
N GLN A 90 -32.01 -19.99 -11.55
CA GLN A 90 -33.34 -20.30 -11.00
C GLN A 90 -34.33 -20.68 -12.13
N LYS A 91 -33.99 -21.67 -12.96
CA LYS A 91 -35.00 -22.34 -13.80
C LYS A 91 -35.66 -23.41 -12.95
N HIS A 92 -36.98 -23.34 -12.83
CA HIS A 92 -37.87 -24.33 -12.23
C HIS A 92 -37.35 -25.76 -12.48
N VAL A 93 -36.83 -26.41 -11.43
CA VAL A 93 -36.62 -27.86 -11.46
C VAL A 93 -38.00 -28.47 -11.29
N HIS A 94 -38.59 -28.97 -12.37
CA HIS A 94 -39.83 -29.72 -12.29
C HIS A 94 -39.50 -31.07 -11.64
N PHE A 95 -39.92 -31.26 -10.39
CA PHE A 95 -39.87 -32.58 -9.76
C PHE A 95 -40.98 -33.42 -10.38
N VAL A 96 -40.62 -34.49 -11.09
CA VAL A 96 -41.59 -35.49 -11.54
C VAL A 96 -41.68 -36.51 -10.40
N CYS A 97 -42.73 -36.45 -9.60
CA CYS A 97 -43.14 -37.61 -8.80
C CYS A 97 -43.69 -38.63 -9.80
N GLU A 98 -43.00 -39.75 -9.97
CA GLU A 98 -43.59 -40.95 -10.55
C GLU A 98 -44.55 -41.56 -9.51
N ASP A 99 -45.79 -41.08 -9.48
CA ASP A 99 -46.91 -41.81 -8.89
C ASP A 99 -47.81 -42.27 -10.05
N ASP A 100 -47.51 -43.45 -10.59
CA ASP A 100 -48.43 -44.25 -11.40
C ASP A 100 -48.04 -45.74 -11.26
N VAL A 101 -48.26 -46.30 -10.06
CA VAL A 101 -48.46 -47.75 -9.95
C VAL A 101 -49.97 -47.97 -9.99
N VAL A 102 -50.39 -48.42 -11.16
CA VAL A 102 -51.73 -48.77 -11.61
C VAL A 102 -52.56 -49.50 -10.55
N GLU A 103 -53.79 -49.04 -10.38
CA GLU A 103 -54.86 -49.63 -9.58
C GLU A 103 -55.32 -51.02 -10.10
N GLU A 104 -55.55 -51.89 -9.11
CA GLU A 104 -56.69 -52.80 -8.90
C GLU A 104 -56.91 -54.12 -9.67
N GLU A 105 -57.23 -55.12 -8.83
CA GLU A 105 -57.80 -56.50 -8.93
C GLU A 105 -57.07 -57.62 -9.69
#